data_AF-A0A920PCF0-F1
#
_entry.id   AF-A0A920PCF0-F1
#
_cell.length_a   1.000
_cell.length_b   1.000
_cell.length_c   1.000
_cell.angle_alpha   90.00
_cell.angle_beta   90.00
_cell.angle_gamma   90.00
#
_symmetry.space_group_name_H-M   'P 1'
#
loop_
_entity.id
_entity.type
_entity.pdbx_description
1 polymer ?
#
loop_
_entity_poly.entity_id
_entity_poly.type
_entity_poly.pdbx_seq_one_letter_code
_entity_poly.pdbx_strand_id
1 'polypeptide(L)' 'MGVHGQSFGPGVGLPVIRGQDGPRVRIMTNGLGTNDASQNSPDHASIAVPLNAERIEILGACYIL' A
#
# COMPACT_ATOMS: atom_id res chain seq x y z
N MET A 1 -6.26 -3.71 -15.56
CA MET A 1 -5.15 -3.20 -14.72
C MET A 1 -5.74 -2.32 -13.63
N GLY A 2 -5.54 -2.66 -12.36
CA GLY A 2 -6.21 -2.04 -11.22
C GLY A 2 -5.45 -2.29 -9.92
N VAL A 3 -6.14 -2.60 -8.82
CA VAL A 3 -5.54 -2.89 -7.52
C VAL A 3 -5.36 -4.40 -7.33
N HIS A 4 -4.17 -4.83 -6.92
CA HIS A 4 -3.89 -6.21 -6.50
C HIS A 4 -2.85 -6.23 -5.36
N GLY A 5 -2.61 -7.39 -4.77
CA GLY A 5 -1.62 -7.56 -3.70
C GLY A 5 -0.30 -8.14 -4.21
N GLN A 6 0.81 -7.59 -3.73
CA GLN A 6 2.15 -8.17 -3.82
C GLN A 6 2.43 -9.01 -2.57
N SER A 7 2.93 -10.23 -2.77
CA SER A 7 3.20 -11.16 -1.68
C SER A 7 4.69 -11.46 -1.54
N PHE A 8 5.13 -11.61 -0.28
CA PHE A 8 6.41 -12.20 0.10
C PHE A 8 6.16 -13.38 1.05
N GLY A 9 5.29 -14.29 0.62
CA GLY A 9 4.73 -15.35 1.46
C GLY A 9 3.44 -14.91 2.19
N PRO A 10 2.88 -15.78 3.05
CA PRO A 10 1.55 -15.56 3.65
C PRO A 10 1.50 -14.41 4.66
N GLY A 11 2.65 -13.94 5.15
CA GLY A 11 2.75 -12.87 6.15
C GLY A 11 2.85 -11.45 5.58
N VAL A 12 3.01 -11.29 4.26
CA VAL A 12 3.18 -9.97 3.63
C VAL A 12 2.25 -9.81 2.44
N GLY A 13 1.50 -8.71 2.44
CA GLY A 13 0.59 -8.31 1.38
C GLY A 13 0.60 -6.78 1.21
N LEU A 14 1.27 -6.27 0.17
CA LEU A 14 1.34 -4.83 -0.12
C LEU A 14 0.49 -4.46 -1.35
N PRO A 15 -0.16 -3.29 -1.39
CA PRO A 15 -1.00 -2.90 -2.51
C PRO A 15 -0.16 -2.51 -3.72
N VAL A 16 -0.53 -3.04 -4.88
CA VAL A 16 -0.02 -2.65 -6.20
C VAL A 16 -1.14 -1.99 -6.98
N ILE A 17 -0.94 -0.73 -7.38
CA ILE A 17 -1.92 0.08 -8.09
C ILE A 17 -1.45 0.29 -9.52
N ARG A 18 -2.14 -0.32 -10.49
CA ARG A 18 -1.80 -0.21 -11.93
C ARG A 18 -0.35 -0.60 -12.23
N GLY A 19 0.15 -1.63 -11.54
CA GLY A 19 1.53 -2.12 -11.68
C GLY A 19 2.57 -1.26 -10.97
N GLN A 20 2.16 -0.28 -10.16
CA GLN A 20 3.05 0.51 -9.31
C GLN A 20 3.00 0.00 -7.87
N ASP A 21 4.15 -0.06 -7.22
CA ASP A 21 4.39 -0.50 -5.86
C ASP A 21 5.46 0.37 -5.17
N GLY A 22 5.81 0.03 -3.92
CA GLY A 22 6.88 0.67 -3.17
C GLY A 22 6.69 2.20 -3.04
N PRO A 23 7.72 3.02 -3.30
CA PRO A 23 7.64 4.47 -3.15
C PRO A 23 6.54 5.18 -3.98
N ARG A 24 5.98 4.52 -5.00
CA ARG A 24 4.94 5.06 -5.87
C ARG A 24 3.52 4.80 -5.34
N VAL A 25 3.37 3.87 -4.40
CA VAL A 25 2.11 3.60 -3.69
C VAL A 25 2.36 3.74 -2.21
N ARG A 26 1.78 4.79 -1.61
CA ARG A 26 1.98 5.08 -0.19
C ARG A 26 0.80 4.61 0.63
N ILE A 27 1.07 3.79 1.65
CA ILE A 27 0.09 3.42 2.67
C ILE A 27 0.08 4.52 3.74
N MET A 28 -1.12 4.92 4.15
CA MET A 28 -1.32 5.94 5.18
C MET A 28 -2.44 5.53 6.13
N THR A 29 -2.29 5.88 7.40
CA THR A 29 -3.31 5.76 8.44
C THR A 29 -3.60 7.15 8.96
N ASN A 30 -4.87 7.58 8.91
CA ASN A 30 -5.29 8.92 9.35
C ASN A 30 -4.51 10.07 8.67
N GLY A 31 -4.17 9.91 7.39
CA GLY A 31 -3.40 10.88 6.61
C GLY A 31 -1.89 10.90 6.91
N LEU A 32 -1.41 10.06 7.82
CA LEU A 32 0.00 9.93 8.15
C LEU A 32 0.59 8.69 7.49
N GLY A 33 1.79 8.81 6.92
CA GLY A 33 2.55 7.67 6.41
C GLY A 33 2.88 6.67 7.52
N THR A 34 2.94 5.38 7.17
CA THR A 34 3.13 4.28 8.14
C THR A 34 4.50 4.24 8.80
N ASN A 35 5.50 4.92 8.22
CA ASN A 35 6.88 5.01 8.72
C ASN A 35 7.51 3.65 9.06
N ASP A 36 7.25 2.65 8.22
CA ASP A 36 7.77 1.29 8.31
C ASP A 36 8.73 1.00 7.12
N ALA A 37 9.33 -0.19 7.12
CA ALA A 37 10.24 -0.62 6.05
C ALA A 37 9.51 -1.12 4.78
N SER A 38 8.18 -1.22 4.78
CA SER A 38 7.41 -1.79 3.67
C SER A 38 7.49 -0.93 2.38
N GLN A 39 7.78 0.36 2.54
CA GLN A 39 8.02 1.26 1.40
C GLN A 39 9.41 1.07 0.76
N ASN A 40 10.35 0.44 1.48
CA ASN A 40 11.72 0.23 1.03
C ASN A 40 11.91 -1.15 0.42
N SER A 41 11.25 -2.16 0.98
CA SER A 41 11.37 -3.55 0.53
C SER A 41 10.09 -4.35 0.77
N PRO A 42 9.69 -5.20 -0.18
CA PRO A 42 8.42 -5.92 -0.13
C PRO A 42 8.41 -7.16 0.78
N ASP A 43 9.54 -7.49 1.41
CA ASP A 43 9.65 -8.51 2.46
C ASP A 43 9.24 -8.00 3.84
N HIS A 44 9.03 -6.69 3.98
CA HIS A 44 8.50 -6.08 5.19
C HIS A 44 7.00 -5.79 5.04
N ALA A 45 6.19 -6.37 5.93
CA ALA A 45 4.78 -6.03 6.03
C ALA A 45 4.60 -4.57 6.51
N SER A 46 3.54 -3.92 6.05
CA SER A 46 3.15 -2.62 6.60
C SER A 46 2.63 -2.78 8.04
N ILE A 47 2.90 -1.80 8.89
CA ILE A 47 2.34 -1.72 10.24
C ILE A 47 0.87 -1.26 10.24
N ALA A 48 0.33 -0.85 9.08
CA ALA A 48 -1.08 -0.46 8.98
C ALA A 48 -2.00 -1.65 9.30
N VAL A 49 -3.02 -1.43 10.14
CA VAL A 49 -3.97 -2.46 10.56
C VAL A 49 -5.35 -2.15 9.94
N PRO A 50 -5.64 -2.64 8.72
CA PRO A 50 -6.88 -2.32 8.02
C PRO A 50 -8.13 -2.87 8.71
N LEU A 51 -8.00 -3.92 9.53
CA LEU A 51 -9.13 -4.51 10.26
C LEU A 51 -9.78 -3.55 11.26
N ASN A 52 -9.04 -2.53 11.71
CA ASN A 52 -9.52 -1.51 12.64
C ASN A 52 -9.95 -0.21 11.95
N ALA A 53 -9.95 -0.17 10.61
CA ALA A 53 -10.27 1.05 9.86
C ALA A 53 -11.78 1.21 9.71
N GLU A 54 -12.30 2.41 10.02
CA GLU A 54 -13.68 2.77 9.66
C GLU A 54 -13.86 2.93 8.15
N ARG A 55 -12.78 3.32 7.44
CA ARG A 55 -12.83 3.58 6.00
C ARG A 55 -11.54 3.28 5.24
N ILE A 56 -11.76 2.51 4.16
CA ILE A 56 -10.94 2.17 2.99
C ILE A 56 -10.82 3.24 1.88
N GLU A 57 -9.80 4.10 1.80
CA GLU A 57 -9.62 4.99 0.63
C GLU A 57 -8.47 4.58 -0.28
N ILE A 58 -8.74 4.51 -1.59
CA ILE A 58 -7.71 4.33 -2.62
C ILE A 58 -7.72 5.58 -3.50
N LEU A 59 -6.71 6.43 -3.30
CA LEU A 59 -6.52 7.65 -4.08
C LEU A 59 -5.60 7.35 -5.27
N GLY A 60 -6.17 7.32 -6.47
CA GLY A 60 -5.40 7.22 -7.71
C GLY A 60 -5.06 8.60 -8.24
N ALA A 61 -3.78 8.88 -8.51
CA ALA A 61 -3.43 10.07 -9.29
C ALA A 61 -4.05 9.97 -10.69
N CYS A 62 -4.65 11.07 -11.13
CA CYS A 62 -5.09 11.27 -12.51
C CYS A 62 -3.88 11.18 -13.45
N TYR A 63 -4.05 10.53 -14.60
CA TYR A 63 -3.06 10.53 -15.66
C TYR A 63 -3.07 11.94 -16.29
N ILE A 64 -1.91 12.59 -16.41
CA ILE A 64 -1.78 13.72 -17.34
C ILE A 64 -1.83 13.11 -18.74
N LEU A 65 -2.97 13.26 -19.42
CA LEU A 65 -3.02 13.38 -20.88
C LEU A 65 -3.24 14.86 -21.20
#